data_AF-A0A6J5CQW8-F1
#
_entry.id   AF-A0A6J5CQW8-F1
#
_cell.length_a   1.000
_cell.length_b   1.000
_cell.length_c   1.000
_cell.angle_alpha   90.00
_cell.angle_beta   90.00
_cell.angle_gamma   90.00
#
_symmetry.space_group_name_H-M   'P 1'
#
loop_
_entity.id
_entity.type
_entity.pdbx_description
1 polymer ?
#
loop_
_entity_poly.entity_id
_entity_poly.type
_entity_poly.pdbx_seq_one_letter_code
_entity_poly.pdbx_strand_id
1 'polypeptide(L)'
;MARIDVSVTLLSAMAAAAISGCAARPPVAYEPPPAAACCSSWKQVHFKQMDSNEVCGVTISIESSPTFEFAEGRSTFVAYQLPSGKFSSMMVETYTSSDLLPMATLFRPRALFLDSHLSEVGSADLAAMKRGSKAFRGAYYYSTTSVPTDATCVVIYAASSRNTDRIVAHSVNGDMFGLPNAYEGKISIILE
;
A
#
# COMPACT_ATOMS: atom_id res chain seq x y z
N MET A 1 70.72 7.66 33.18
CA MET A 1 69.85 6.73 33.92
C MET A 1 69.16 7.54 35.02
N ALA A 2 67.85 7.35 35.23
CA ALA A 2 66.89 8.16 36.02
C ALA A 2 66.30 9.37 35.23
N ARG A 3 65.13 9.20 34.59
CA ARG A 3 63.72 9.27 35.08
C ARG A 3 63.26 10.73 35.27
N ILE A 4 62.57 11.25 34.24
CA ILE A 4 61.76 12.46 34.32
C ILE A 4 60.31 11.97 34.50
N ASP A 5 59.82 12.09 35.73
CA ASP A 5 58.41 11.90 36.06
C ASP A 5 57.60 13.07 35.49
N VAL A 6 56.71 12.75 34.55
CA VAL A 6 55.70 13.69 34.05
C VAL A 6 54.47 13.51 34.91
N SER A 7 54.09 14.52 35.67
CA SER A 7 52.81 14.57 36.35
C SER A 7 52.20 15.97 36.31
N VAL A 8 50.89 15.96 36.07
CA VAL A 8 49.90 17.03 36.27
C VAL A 8 49.73 18.04 35.13
N THR A 9 48.73 17.78 34.26
CA THR A 9 47.87 18.82 33.67
C THR A 9 46.55 18.13 33.26
N LEU A 10 45.53 18.20 34.12
CA LEU A 10 44.38 19.11 34.04
C LEU A 10 43.32 18.74 32.98
N LEU A 11 42.11 18.48 33.50
CA LEU A 11 40.79 18.89 33.02
C LEU A 11 40.31 18.49 31.61
N SER A 12 39.31 17.62 31.62
CA SER A 12 38.00 17.78 30.98
C SER A 12 37.93 18.55 29.66
N ALA A 13 37.73 17.81 28.57
CA ALA A 13 36.96 18.28 27.42
C ALA A 13 36.13 17.13 26.86
N MET A 14 34.89 17.01 27.36
CA MET A 14 33.81 16.34 26.64
C MET A 14 33.60 17.08 25.32
N ALA A 15 33.95 16.45 24.20
CA ALA A 15 33.51 16.84 22.87
C ALA A 15 32.60 15.73 22.31
N ALA A 16 31.39 15.66 22.86
CA ALA A 16 30.30 14.86 22.33
C ALA A 16 29.30 15.80 21.65
N ALA A 17 29.45 16.01 20.34
CA ALA A 17 28.45 16.57 19.42
C ALA A 17 29.07 16.58 18.01
N ALA A 18 28.43 16.17 16.93
CA ALA A 18 27.11 15.63 16.73
C ALA A 18 27.23 14.71 15.50
N ILE A 19 26.95 13.42 15.68
CA ILE A 19 26.59 12.60 14.53
C ILE A 19 25.17 13.06 14.19
N SER A 20 25.05 14.04 13.29
CA SER A 20 23.79 14.29 12.59
C SER A 20 23.52 13.04 11.75
N GLY A 21 22.98 12.01 12.40
CA GLY A 21 22.42 10.86 11.73
C GLY A 21 21.36 11.43 10.81
N CYS A 22 21.65 11.45 9.51
CA CYS A 22 20.60 11.43 8.51
C CYS A 22 19.77 10.20 8.87
N ALA A 23 18.67 10.41 9.58
CA ALA A 23 17.74 9.35 9.89
C ALA A 23 17.42 8.69 8.55
N ALA A 24 17.83 7.44 8.41
CA ALA A 24 17.59 6.67 7.22
C ALA A 24 16.09 6.76 6.96
N ARG A 25 15.70 7.39 5.84
CA ARG A 25 14.32 7.35 5.38
C ARG A 25 13.95 5.86 5.36
N PRO A 26 12.85 5.45 6.02
CA PRO A 26 12.50 4.04 6.09
C PRO A 26 12.50 3.46 4.68
N PRO A 27 13.01 2.23 4.49
CA PRO A 27 13.13 1.62 3.17
C PRO A 27 11.74 1.63 2.55
N VAL A 28 11.59 2.46 1.54
CA VAL A 28 10.42 2.42 0.67
C VAL A 28 10.41 1.01 0.11
N ALA A 29 9.29 0.31 0.21
CA ALA A 29 9.11 -1.01 -0.37
C ALA A 29 9.10 -0.87 -1.90
N TYR A 30 10.30 -0.70 -2.47
CA TYR A 30 10.53 -0.70 -3.91
C TYR A 30 10.61 -2.12 -4.44
N GLU A 31 11.08 -3.04 -3.59
CA GLU A 31 11.25 -4.42 -4.00
C GLU A 31 9.88 -5.07 -4.19
N PRO A 32 9.61 -5.63 -5.38
CA PRO A 32 8.39 -6.36 -5.62
C PRO A 32 8.33 -7.55 -4.65
N PRO A 33 7.12 -7.97 -4.24
CA PRO A 33 6.96 -9.10 -3.34
C PRO A 33 7.52 -10.39 -3.97
N PRO A 34 7.85 -11.42 -3.16
CA PRO A 34 8.30 -12.70 -3.68
C PRO A 34 7.21 -13.34 -4.56
N ALA A 35 7.62 -14.18 -5.51
CA ALA A 35 6.68 -14.92 -6.34
C ALA A 35 5.90 -15.93 -5.51
N ALA A 36 4.58 -15.89 -5.60
CA ALA A 36 3.71 -16.88 -5.00
C ALA A 36 3.75 -18.17 -5.84
N ALA A 37 3.61 -19.32 -5.17
CA ALA A 37 3.62 -20.61 -5.85
C ALA A 37 2.39 -20.84 -6.74
N CYS A 38 1.29 -20.13 -6.49
CA CYS A 38 -0.04 -20.55 -6.95
C CYS A 38 -0.46 -20.04 -8.32
N CYS A 39 0.07 -18.93 -8.81
CA CYS A 39 -0.76 -18.10 -9.68
C CYS A 39 0.02 -17.54 -10.87
N SER A 40 0.24 -18.39 -11.89
CA SER A 40 0.75 -17.96 -13.21
C SER A 40 -0.37 -17.64 -14.21
N SER A 41 -1.62 -17.95 -13.88
CA SER A 41 -2.81 -17.58 -14.67
C SER A 41 -4.04 -17.37 -13.79
N TRP A 42 -5.04 -16.62 -14.28
CA TRP A 42 -6.30 -16.39 -13.56
C TRP A 42 -7.05 -17.67 -13.21
N LYS A 43 -6.90 -18.74 -14.00
CA LYS A 43 -7.55 -20.04 -13.73
C LYS A 43 -7.07 -20.72 -12.44
N GLN A 44 -5.90 -20.34 -11.93
CA GLN A 44 -5.33 -20.88 -10.69
C GLN A 44 -5.67 -20.01 -9.48
N VAL A 45 -6.20 -18.79 -9.70
CA VAL A 45 -6.56 -17.87 -8.64
C VAL A 45 -7.86 -18.30 -8.00
N HIS A 46 -7.87 -18.37 -6.67
CA HIS A 46 -9.11 -18.53 -5.92
C HIS A 46 -9.78 -17.16 -5.76
N PHE A 47 -10.88 -16.95 -6.50
CA PHE A 47 -11.71 -15.76 -6.36
C PHE A 47 -12.67 -15.95 -5.18
N LYS A 48 -12.63 -15.05 -4.20
CA LYS A 48 -13.56 -15.06 -3.07
C LYS A 48 -14.91 -14.52 -3.53
N GLN A 49 -16.01 -15.13 -3.10
CA GLN A 49 -17.32 -14.55 -3.36
C GLN A 49 -17.47 -13.24 -2.59
N MET A 50 -18.00 -12.20 -3.24
CA MET A 50 -18.45 -11.00 -2.56
C MET A 50 -19.90 -11.22 -2.09
N ASP A 51 -20.12 -11.31 -0.79
CA ASP A 51 -21.43 -11.68 -0.21
C ASP A 51 -22.46 -10.54 -0.25
N SER A 52 -22.01 -9.32 -0.46
CA SER A 52 -22.85 -8.11 -0.54
C SER A 52 -22.30 -7.16 -1.60
N ASN A 53 -22.83 -5.94 -1.72
CA ASN A 53 -22.21 -4.90 -2.55
C ASN A 53 -20.95 -4.28 -1.91
N GLU A 54 -20.49 -4.80 -0.77
CA GLU A 54 -19.29 -4.32 -0.08
C GLU A 54 -18.44 -5.48 0.46
N VAL A 55 -17.12 -5.27 0.45
CA VAL A 55 -16.17 -6.00 1.30
C VAL A 55 -15.41 -4.99 2.15
N CYS A 56 -15.54 -5.12 3.46
CA CYS A 56 -15.00 -4.17 4.41
C CYS A 56 -13.70 -4.70 5.03
N GLY A 57 -12.64 -3.89 4.99
CA GLY A 57 -11.43 -4.12 5.78
C GLY A 57 -10.61 -5.36 5.42
N VAL A 58 -10.52 -5.70 4.13
CA VAL A 58 -9.67 -6.78 3.62
C VAL A 58 -8.20 -6.43 3.87
N THR A 59 -7.47 -7.33 4.51
CA THR A 59 -6.02 -7.21 4.68
C THR A 59 -5.31 -7.90 3.53
N ILE A 60 -4.40 -7.16 2.89
CA ILE A 60 -3.43 -7.66 1.91
C ILE A 60 -2.07 -7.61 2.59
N SER A 61 -1.34 -8.72 2.59
CA SER A 61 -0.03 -8.85 3.22
C SER A 61 0.96 -9.51 2.26
N ILE A 62 2.23 -9.18 2.39
CA ILE A 62 3.29 -9.79 1.60
C ILE A 62 3.44 -11.29 1.91
N GLU A 63 3.17 -11.70 3.15
CA GLU A 63 3.39 -13.07 3.62
C GLU A 63 2.27 -14.05 3.25
N SER A 64 1.02 -13.59 3.20
CA SER A 64 -0.14 -14.49 3.05
C SER A 64 -1.04 -14.22 1.87
N SER A 65 -0.87 -13.08 1.19
CA SER A 65 -1.63 -12.80 -0.04
C SER A 65 -0.92 -13.38 -1.26
N PRO A 66 -1.68 -13.87 -2.26
CA PRO A 66 -1.07 -14.32 -3.51
C PRO A 66 -0.42 -13.14 -4.24
N THR A 67 0.58 -13.45 -5.06
CA THR A 67 1.22 -12.47 -5.95
C THR A 67 1.04 -12.90 -7.40
N PHE A 68 1.00 -11.91 -8.30
CA PHE A 68 0.83 -12.11 -9.74
C PHE A 68 1.71 -11.12 -10.50
N GLU A 69 2.12 -11.47 -11.72
CA GLU A 69 2.85 -10.59 -12.63
C GLU A 69 1.87 -9.68 -13.39
N PHE A 70 1.73 -8.43 -12.95
CA PHE A 70 0.93 -7.42 -13.64
C PHE A 70 1.78 -6.61 -14.62
N ALA A 71 1.15 -5.78 -15.46
CA ALA A 71 1.85 -4.92 -16.41
C ALA A 71 2.86 -3.96 -15.76
N GLU A 72 2.61 -3.53 -14.51
CA GLU A 72 3.52 -2.66 -13.75
C GLU A 72 4.59 -3.42 -12.95
N GLY A 73 4.57 -4.75 -13.01
CA GLY A 73 5.42 -5.66 -12.25
C GLY A 73 4.63 -6.51 -11.25
N ARG A 74 5.35 -7.38 -10.55
CA ARG A 74 4.75 -8.27 -9.56
C ARG A 74 4.15 -7.49 -8.39
N SER A 75 2.95 -7.88 -7.99
CA SER A 75 2.29 -7.32 -6.81
C SER A 75 1.51 -8.39 -6.05
N THR A 76 1.29 -8.15 -4.77
CA THR A 76 0.22 -8.79 -3.99
C THR A 76 -1.14 -8.36 -4.52
N PHE A 77 -2.14 -9.23 -4.36
CA PHE A 77 -3.50 -8.90 -4.76
C PHE A 77 -4.54 -9.63 -3.92
N VAL A 78 -5.78 -9.17 -4.05
CA VAL A 78 -6.99 -9.91 -3.70
C VAL A 78 -7.92 -9.99 -4.89
N ALA A 79 -8.66 -11.09 -4.99
CA ALA A 79 -9.53 -11.36 -6.12
C ALA A 79 -10.92 -11.75 -5.61
N TYR A 80 -11.94 -11.10 -6.17
CA TYR A 80 -13.33 -11.29 -5.80
C TYR A 80 -14.20 -11.58 -7.02
N GLN A 81 -15.14 -12.50 -6.86
CA GLN A 81 -16.29 -12.62 -7.74
C GLN A 81 -17.30 -11.56 -7.32
N LEU A 82 -17.74 -10.74 -8.28
CA LEU A 82 -18.74 -9.71 -8.04
C LEU A 82 -20.10 -10.36 -7.73
N PRO A 83 -20.93 -9.75 -6.88
CA PRO A 83 -22.27 -10.27 -6.62
C PRO A 83 -23.14 -10.13 -7.87
N SER A 84 -24.21 -10.91 -7.95
CA SER A 84 -25.19 -10.78 -9.03
C SER A 84 -25.88 -9.41 -8.94
N GLY A 85 -25.81 -8.64 -10.02
CA GLY A 85 -26.36 -7.28 -10.07
C GLY A 85 -25.74 -6.47 -11.19
N LYS A 86 -26.23 -5.24 -11.37
CA LYS A 86 -25.59 -4.25 -12.23
C LYS A 86 -25.06 -3.14 -11.34
N PHE A 87 -23.75 -2.95 -11.37
CA PHE A 87 -23.05 -1.89 -10.66
C PHE A 87 -22.43 -0.98 -11.70
N SER A 88 -22.61 0.33 -11.51
CA SER A 88 -22.07 1.34 -12.43
C SER A 88 -20.68 1.79 -12.01
N SER A 89 -20.39 1.73 -10.70
CA SER A 89 -19.13 2.17 -10.13
C SER A 89 -18.66 1.31 -8.97
N MET A 90 -17.38 1.40 -8.71
CA MET A 90 -16.69 0.78 -7.59
C MET A 90 -15.82 1.82 -6.91
N MET A 91 -15.98 1.97 -5.61
CA MET A 91 -15.09 2.73 -4.75
C MET A 91 -14.13 1.78 -4.03
N VAL A 92 -12.85 2.11 -4.03
CA VAL A 92 -11.83 1.41 -3.25
C VAL A 92 -11.30 2.35 -2.20
N GLU A 93 -11.47 1.99 -0.93
CA GLU A 93 -10.86 2.67 0.21
C GLU A 93 -9.57 1.96 0.60
N THR A 94 -8.57 2.72 1.03
CA THR A 94 -7.31 2.24 1.60
C THR A 94 -6.97 3.04 2.85
N TYR A 95 -6.25 2.41 3.77
CA TYR A 95 -5.97 2.94 5.10
C TYR A 95 -4.46 3.04 5.31
N THR A 96 -4.01 4.06 6.04
CA THR A 96 -2.61 4.19 6.43
C THR A 96 -2.21 3.04 7.36
N SER A 97 -1.00 2.51 7.20
CA SER A 97 -0.49 1.42 8.05
C SER A 97 -0.22 1.85 9.50
N SER A 98 -0.06 3.16 9.74
CA SER A 98 0.13 3.75 11.06
C SER A 98 -0.51 5.13 11.13
N ASP A 99 -0.94 5.53 12.34
CA ASP A 99 -1.36 6.90 12.64
C ASP A 99 -0.15 7.86 12.77
N LEU A 100 1.06 7.32 12.94
CA LEU A 100 2.29 8.11 12.96
C LEU A 100 2.78 8.34 11.53
N LEU A 101 2.46 9.51 10.96
CA LEU A 101 2.79 9.88 9.58
C LEU A 101 4.25 9.62 9.14
N PRO A 102 5.29 9.82 9.98
CA PRO A 102 6.67 9.49 9.59
C PRO A 102 6.92 8.00 9.30
N MET A 103 6.10 7.12 9.86
CA MET A 103 6.17 5.65 9.72
C MET A 103 5.02 5.09 8.88
N ALA A 104 4.07 5.93 8.47
CA ALA A 104 2.90 5.51 7.75
C ALA A 104 3.22 5.22 6.28
N THR A 105 2.76 4.08 5.80
CA THR A 105 2.75 3.68 4.39
C THR A 105 1.31 3.59 3.89
N LEU A 106 1.15 3.52 2.57
CA LEU A 106 -0.15 3.43 1.94
C LEU A 106 -0.19 2.39 0.84
N PHE A 107 -1.20 1.53 0.86
CA PHE A 107 -1.51 0.65 -0.26
C PHE A 107 -2.21 1.47 -1.35
N ARG A 108 -1.56 1.60 -2.51
CA ARG A 108 -2.11 2.32 -3.68
C ARG A 108 -2.81 1.30 -4.58
N PRO A 109 -4.16 1.26 -4.62
CA PRO A 109 -4.85 0.23 -5.37
C PRO A 109 -4.78 0.49 -6.88
N ARG A 110 -4.75 -0.59 -7.64
CA ARG A 110 -5.16 -0.69 -9.04
C ARG A 110 -6.31 -1.69 -9.11
N ALA A 111 -7.17 -1.58 -10.11
CA ALA A 111 -8.21 -2.57 -10.37
C ALA A 111 -8.04 -3.19 -11.76
N LEU A 112 -8.25 -4.50 -11.82
CA LEU A 112 -8.38 -5.28 -13.05
C LEU A 112 -9.72 -5.99 -13.01
N PHE A 113 -10.52 -5.82 -14.07
CA PHE A 113 -11.84 -6.42 -14.21
C PHE A 113 -11.78 -7.56 -15.21
N LEU A 114 -12.37 -8.70 -14.84
CA LEU A 114 -12.42 -9.89 -15.68
C LEU A 114 -13.86 -10.32 -15.94
N ASP A 115 -14.10 -10.89 -17.12
CA ASP A 115 -15.36 -11.54 -17.47
C ASP A 115 -15.50 -12.95 -16.87
N SER A 116 -16.60 -13.63 -17.19
CA SER A 116 -16.88 -15.00 -16.75
C SER A 116 -15.90 -16.05 -17.30
N HIS A 117 -15.14 -15.70 -18.33
CA HIS A 117 -14.08 -16.53 -18.91
C HIS A 117 -12.69 -16.18 -18.35
N LEU A 118 -12.62 -15.26 -17.38
CA LEU A 118 -11.40 -14.72 -16.78
C LEU A 118 -10.53 -13.95 -17.79
N SER A 119 -11.14 -13.37 -18.82
CA SER A 119 -10.50 -12.46 -19.76
C SER A 119 -10.60 -11.03 -19.24
N GLU A 120 -9.56 -10.22 -19.45
CA GLU A 120 -9.59 -8.80 -19.09
C GLU A 120 -10.62 -8.04 -19.93
N VAL A 121 -11.52 -7.34 -19.25
CA VAL A 121 -12.54 -6.46 -19.85
C VAL A 121 -12.35 -5.00 -19.47
N GLY A 122 -11.44 -4.72 -18.55
CA GLY A 122 -11.03 -3.36 -18.22
C GLY A 122 -10.07 -3.29 -17.05
N SER A 123 -9.49 -2.13 -16.86
CA SER A 123 -8.61 -1.82 -15.73
C SER A 123 -8.78 -0.37 -15.28
N ALA A 124 -8.40 -0.08 -14.05
CA ALA A 124 -8.46 1.26 -13.49
C ALA A 124 -7.24 1.56 -12.62
N ASP A 125 -6.68 2.75 -12.87
CA ASP A 125 -5.46 3.21 -12.22
C ASP A 125 -5.70 3.64 -10.76
N LEU A 126 -6.91 4.11 -10.44
CA LEU A 126 -7.31 4.59 -9.10
C LEU A 126 -6.31 5.59 -8.46
N ALA A 127 -5.49 6.28 -9.25
CA ALA A 127 -4.42 7.14 -8.74
C ALA A 127 -4.93 8.44 -8.09
N ALA A 128 -6.06 8.97 -8.56
CA ALA A 128 -6.65 10.21 -8.07
C ALA A 128 -7.39 10.00 -6.72
N MET A 129 -6.64 9.63 -5.69
CA MET A 129 -7.22 9.35 -4.38
C MET A 129 -7.57 10.62 -3.62
N LYS A 130 -8.80 10.65 -3.12
CA LYS A 130 -9.31 11.68 -2.22
C LYS A 130 -9.11 11.22 -0.78
N ARG A 131 -8.89 12.17 0.13
CA ARG A 131 -8.86 11.89 1.57
C ARG A 131 -10.26 11.93 2.13
N GLY A 132 -10.61 10.94 2.92
CA GLY A 132 -11.80 10.90 3.76
C GLY A 132 -11.44 10.69 5.23
N SER A 133 -12.41 10.86 6.10
CA SER A 133 -12.29 10.55 7.53
C SER A 133 -13.57 9.90 8.01
N LYS A 134 -13.46 8.78 8.71
CA LYS A 134 -14.59 8.13 9.40
C LYS A 134 -14.39 8.27 10.90
N ALA A 135 -15.47 8.58 11.63
CA ALA A 135 -15.44 8.57 13.09
C ALA A 135 -14.91 7.20 13.57
N PHE A 136 -13.96 7.21 14.52
CA PHE A 136 -13.30 6.01 15.07
C PHE A 136 -12.44 5.15 14.13
N ARG A 137 -12.35 5.45 12.82
CA ARG A 137 -11.53 4.67 11.85
C ARG A 137 -10.36 5.45 11.25
N GLY A 138 -10.15 6.69 11.69
CA GLY A 138 -9.05 7.53 11.23
C GLY A 138 -9.25 8.05 9.80
N ALA A 139 -8.16 8.55 9.23
CA ALA A 139 -8.12 9.00 7.85
C ALA A 139 -8.00 7.79 6.92
N TYR A 140 -8.75 7.84 5.82
CA TYR A 140 -8.64 6.86 4.73
C TYR A 140 -8.49 7.61 3.41
N TYR A 141 -8.01 6.92 2.40
CA TYR A 141 -7.94 7.43 1.04
C TYR A 141 -8.84 6.58 0.16
N TYR A 142 -9.51 7.19 -0.80
CA TYR A 142 -10.42 6.47 -1.67
C TYR A 142 -10.36 6.98 -3.10
N SER A 143 -10.65 6.11 -4.05
CA SER A 143 -10.89 6.46 -5.45
C SER A 143 -12.06 5.65 -5.98
N THR A 144 -12.80 6.24 -6.91
CA THR A 144 -13.93 5.61 -7.58
C THR A 144 -13.58 5.37 -9.04
N THR A 145 -14.07 4.27 -9.61
CA THR A 145 -13.96 3.94 -11.03
C THR A 145 -15.28 3.40 -11.54
N SER A 146 -15.51 3.45 -12.85
CA SER A 146 -16.60 2.71 -13.50
C SER A 146 -16.33 1.21 -13.48
N VAL A 147 -17.39 0.41 -13.35
CA VAL A 147 -17.35 -1.05 -13.48
C VAL A 147 -17.81 -1.43 -14.90
N PRO A 148 -16.99 -2.16 -15.68
CA PRO A 148 -17.42 -2.67 -16.99
C PRO A 148 -18.67 -3.55 -16.86
N THR A 149 -19.60 -3.44 -17.82
CA THR A 149 -20.91 -4.12 -17.75
C THR A 149 -20.84 -5.65 -17.81
N ASP A 150 -19.75 -6.18 -18.35
CA ASP A 150 -19.42 -7.60 -18.52
C ASP A 150 -18.48 -8.13 -17.42
N ALA A 151 -18.04 -7.28 -16.50
CA ALA A 151 -17.19 -7.69 -15.40
C ALA A 151 -17.96 -8.62 -14.45
N THR A 152 -17.42 -9.82 -14.22
CA THR A 152 -17.92 -10.76 -13.21
C THR A 152 -16.93 -10.94 -12.07
N CYS A 153 -15.67 -10.55 -12.25
CA CYS A 153 -14.63 -10.62 -11.24
C CYS A 153 -13.84 -9.31 -11.19
N VAL A 154 -13.29 -9.00 -10.03
CA VAL A 154 -12.36 -7.89 -9.82
C VAL A 154 -11.11 -8.39 -9.08
N VAL A 155 -9.95 -7.91 -9.53
CA VAL A 155 -8.67 -8.09 -8.88
C VAL A 155 -8.18 -6.72 -8.43
N ILE A 156 -7.93 -6.55 -7.13
CA ILE A 156 -7.32 -5.35 -6.57
C ILE A 156 -5.88 -5.66 -6.19
N TYR A 157 -4.94 -4.90 -6.73
CA TYR A 157 -3.51 -5.09 -6.52
C TYR A 157 -2.81 -3.77 -6.20
N ALA A 158 -1.62 -3.83 -5.61
CA ALA A 158 -0.84 -2.63 -5.32
C ALA A 158 -0.16 -2.11 -6.58
N ALA A 159 -0.23 -0.80 -6.78
CA ALA A 159 0.51 -0.08 -7.79
C ALA A 159 2.01 -0.17 -7.53
N SER A 160 2.81 -0.20 -8.60
CA SER A 160 4.26 -0.26 -8.48
C SER A 160 4.80 1.03 -7.85
N SER A 161 5.57 0.89 -6.76
CA SER A 161 6.27 2.02 -6.10
C SER A 161 7.26 2.73 -7.03
N ARG A 162 7.67 2.11 -8.14
CA ARG A 162 8.57 2.71 -9.13
C ARG A 162 7.89 3.76 -10.00
N ASN A 163 6.61 3.55 -10.30
CA ASN A 163 5.87 4.31 -11.33
C ASN A 163 4.70 5.11 -10.75
N THR A 164 4.51 5.07 -9.43
CA THR A 164 3.36 5.69 -8.77
C THR A 164 3.82 6.75 -7.79
N ASP A 165 3.28 7.97 -7.94
CA ASP A 165 3.55 9.06 -7.02
C ASP A 165 3.03 8.76 -5.61
N ARG A 166 3.68 9.38 -4.62
CA ARG A 166 3.29 9.28 -3.21
C ARG A 166 2.16 10.25 -2.91
N ILE A 167 1.24 9.83 -2.06
CA ILE A 167 0.30 10.75 -1.45
C ILE A 167 1.05 11.63 -0.44
N VAL A 168 0.79 12.93 -0.46
CA VAL A 168 1.23 13.86 0.59
C VAL A 168 0.16 13.96 1.67
N ALA A 169 0.53 13.59 2.90
CA ALA A 169 -0.28 13.76 4.09
C ALA A 169 0.23 14.94 4.91
N HIS A 170 -0.68 15.59 5.63
CA HIS A 170 -0.37 16.71 6.52
C HIS A 170 -0.62 16.32 7.97
N SER A 171 0.33 16.62 8.86
CA SER A 171 0.13 16.52 10.31
C SER A 171 -0.78 17.64 10.81
N VAL A 172 -1.23 17.53 12.06
CA VAL A 172 -2.00 18.59 12.74
C VAL A 172 -1.20 19.90 12.83
N ASN A 173 0.13 19.81 12.91
CA ASN A 173 1.03 20.96 13.01
C ASN A 173 1.41 21.56 11.64
N GLY A 174 0.89 21.01 10.54
CA GLY A 174 1.12 21.50 9.18
C GLY A 174 2.30 20.86 8.44
N ASP A 175 3.07 19.97 9.10
CA ASP A 175 4.18 19.27 8.46
C ASP A 175 3.70 18.33 7.35
N MET A 176 4.46 18.26 6.27
CA MET A 176 4.16 17.43 5.10
C MET A 176 4.94 16.12 5.11
N PHE A 177 4.24 15.02 4.87
CA PHE A 177 4.82 13.68 4.78
C PHE A 177 4.38 13.00 3.49
N GLY A 178 5.34 12.64 2.65
CA GLY A 178 5.08 11.79 1.50
C GLY A 178 4.95 10.33 1.95
N LEU A 179 3.73 9.80 1.95
CA LEU A 179 3.44 8.43 2.36
C LEU A 179 4.06 7.45 1.34
N PRO A 180 5.01 6.58 1.74
CA PRO A 180 5.56 5.56 0.85
C PRO A 180 4.47 4.59 0.41
N ASN A 181 4.52 4.19 -0.86
CA ASN A 181 3.65 3.14 -1.39
C ASN A 181 4.09 1.78 -0.84
N ALA A 182 3.13 0.93 -0.54
CA ALA A 182 3.35 -0.43 -0.03
C ALA A 182 2.57 -1.47 -0.84
N TYR A 183 3.16 -2.66 -0.96
CA TYR A 183 2.50 -3.86 -1.49
C TYR A 183 1.65 -4.58 -0.44
N GLU A 184 1.31 -3.92 0.66
CA GLU A 184 0.44 -4.45 1.70
C GLU A 184 -0.35 -3.32 2.34
N GLY A 185 -1.46 -3.67 2.96
CA GLY A 185 -2.33 -2.73 3.62
C GLY A 185 -3.74 -3.27 3.76
N LYS A 186 -4.62 -2.39 4.24
CA LYS A 186 -6.03 -2.69 4.42
C LYS A 186 -6.83 -1.92 3.40
N ILE A 187 -7.78 -2.59 2.74
CA ILE A 187 -8.69 -1.97 1.78
C ILE A 187 -10.14 -2.25 2.11
N SER A 188 -11.05 -1.47 1.53
CA SER A 188 -12.47 -1.83 1.41
C SER A 188 -12.92 -1.60 -0.03
N ILE A 189 -13.82 -2.43 -0.52
CA ILE A 189 -14.36 -2.37 -1.88
C ILE A 189 -15.85 -2.17 -1.75
N ILE A 190 -16.40 -1.12 -2.35
CA ILE A 190 -17.84 -0.81 -2.33
C ILE A 190 -18.33 -0.66 -3.76
N LEU A 191 -19.42 -1.35 -4.10
CA LEU A 191 -20.08 -1.33 -5.41
C LEU A 191 -21.35 -0.47 -5.34
N GLU A 192 -21.53 0.37 -6.35
CA GLU A 192 -22.62 1.36 -6.48
C GLU A 192 -23.32 1.28 -7.85
#